data_AF-A0A7C8N629-F1
#
_entry.id   AF-A0A7C8N629-F1
#
_cell.length_a   1.000
_cell.length_b   1.000
_cell.length_c   1.000
_cell.angle_alpha   90.00
_cell.angle_beta   90.00
_cell.angle_gamma   90.00
#
_symmetry.space_group_name_H-M   'P 1'
#
loop_
_entity.id
_entity.type
_entity.pdbx_description
1 polymer ?
#
loop_
_entity_poly.entity_id
_entity_poly.type
_entity_poly.pdbx_seq_one_letter_code
_entity_poly.pdbx_strand_id
1 'polypeptide(L)'
;MDGAKPCGGCGTLREDLKKCAKYTYRLRAQDDYQFEGKTDAGDVLGGAGDSSGGFNRFLTLAMAKQNLLPSWWTPEKAQECVSYGMDAEEWQSLRKTITKADVIDHYGNSLIPMQLRMFGEQIYGTGPGGQPATSMMNAMMAQEAGGAGFMSHLGLG
;
A
#
# COMPACT_ATOMS: atom_id res chain seq x y z
N MET A 1 -25.80 -8.81 0.70
CA MET A 1 -24.54 -8.81 -0.07
C MET A 1 -23.74 -7.65 0.47
N ASP A 2 -23.09 -7.87 1.61
CA ASP A 2 -22.41 -6.83 2.37
C ASP A 2 -20.96 -6.77 1.89
N GLY A 3 -20.66 -5.68 1.18
CA GLY A 3 -19.33 -5.36 0.68
C GLY A 3 -18.33 -5.21 1.82
N ALA A 4 -17.08 -5.54 1.50
CA ALA A 4 -15.94 -5.58 2.41
C ALA A 4 -15.91 -4.41 3.41
N LYS A 5 -15.88 -4.76 4.70
CA LYS A 5 -15.68 -3.83 5.82
C LYS A 5 -14.18 -3.52 5.92
N PRO A 6 -13.71 -2.28 5.70
CA PRO A 6 -12.31 -1.96 5.87
C PRO A 6 -11.94 -1.94 7.37
N CYS A 7 -10.77 -2.51 7.63
CA CYS A 7 -9.89 -2.41 8.78
C CYS A 7 -10.30 -1.40 9.88
N GLY A 8 -10.57 -1.94 11.07
CA GLY A 8 -11.01 -1.19 12.24
C GLY A 8 -10.03 -0.11 12.69
N GLY A 9 -10.57 1.09 12.91
CA GLY A 9 -9.84 2.21 13.52
C GLY A 9 -10.62 3.54 13.44
N CYS A 10 -11.73 3.66 14.19
CA CYS A 10 -12.41 4.92 14.57
C CYS A 10 -12.70 5.98 13.47
N GLY A 11 -12.57 5.67 12.18
CA GLY A 11 -12.87 6.55 11.06
C GLY A 11 -14.25 6.27 10.45
N THR A 12 -14.71 7.19 9.60
CA THR A 12 -15.79 6.84 8.67
C THR A 12 -15.22 5.95 7.56
N LEU A 13 -16.03 5.08 6.96
CA LEU A 13 -15.64 4.22 5.83
C LEU A 13 -14.92 4.97 4.69
N ARG A 14 -15.23 6.27 4.52
CA ARG A 14 -14.59 7.14 3.53
C ARG A 14 -13.15 7.47 3.89
N GLU A 15 -12.92 7.85 5.14
CA GLU A 15 -11.58 8.17 5.64
C GLU A 15 -10.71 6.91 5.72
N ASP A 16 -11.31 5.77 6.09
CA ASP A 16 -10.60 4.49 6.13
C ASP A 16 -10.18 4.05 4.72
N LEU A 17 -11.01 4.27 3.69
CA LEU A 17 -10.65 3.97 2.30
C LEU A 17 -9.53 4.88 1.79
N LYS A 18 -9.59 6.19 2.07
CA LYS A 18 -8.52 7.13 1.70
C LYS A 18 -7.19 6.74 2.36
N LYS A 19 -7.22 6.37 3.63
CA LYS A 19 -6.05 5.83 4.35
C LYS A 19 -5.57 4.55 3.67
N CYS A 20 -6.45 3.56 3.48
CA CYS A 20 -6.12 2.28 2.85
C CYS A 20 -5.44 2.48 1.48
N ALA A 21 -5.94 3.38 0.63
CA ALA A 21 -5.34 3.69 -0.66
C ALA A 21 -3.90 4.21 -0.53
N LYS A 22 -3.67 5.20 0.35
CA LYS A 22 -2.33 5.77 0.60
C LYS A 22 -1.35 4.71 1.12
N TYR A 23 -1.78 3.90 2.09
CA TYR A 23 -0.95 2.83 2.66
C TYR A 23 -0.62 1.74 1.66
N THR A 24 -1.60 1.36 0.85
CA THR A 24 -1.42 0.33 -0.18
C THR A 24 -0.39 0.77 -1.20
N TYR A 25 -0.49 1.99 -1.71
CA TYR A 25 0.46 2.52 -2.68
C TYR A 25 1.88 2.60 -2.11
N ARG A 26 2.04 3.22 -0.93
CA ARG A 26 3.37 3.40 -0.32
C ARG A 26 4.02 2.08 0.08
N LEU A 27 3.23 1.13 0.61
CA LEU A 27 3.72 -0.20 0.94
C LEU A 27 4.10 -0.96 -0.34
N ARG A 28 3.34 -0.78 -1.42
CA ARG A 28 3.68 -1.38 -2.72
C ARG A 28 5.00 -0.84 -3.26
N ALA A 29 5.20 0.48 -3.24
CA ALA A 29 6.46 1.09 -3.67
C ALA A 29 7.65 0.57 -2.84
N GLN A 30 7.48 0.43 -1.53
CA GLN A 30 8.49 -0.15 -0.64
C GLN A 30 8.77 -1.63 -0.96
N ASP A 31 7.73 -2.45 -1.17
CA ASP A 31 7.89 -3.86 -1.52
C ASP A 31 8.60 -4.02 -2.88
N ASP A 32 8.22 -3.25 -3.90
CA ASP A 32 8.84 -3.30 -5.24
C ASP A 32 10.33 -2.90 -5.17
N TYR A 33 10.67 -1.91 -4.33
CA TYR A 33 12.06 -1.54 -4.08
C TYR A 33 12.83 -2.65 -3.34
N GLN A 34 12.27 -3.22 -2.27
CA GLN A 34 12.95 -4.23 -1.45
C GLN A 34 13.14 -5.56 -2.17
N PHE A 35 12.14 -6.02 -2.93
CA PHE A 35 12.17 -7.33 -3.57
C PHE A 35 12.79 -7.33 -4.96
N GLU A 36 12.71 -6.20 -5.69
CA GLU A 36 13.14 -6.14 -7.09
C GLU A 36 14.12 -5.00 -7.41
N GLY A 37 14.38 -4.09 -6.46
CA GLY A 37 15.13 -2.87 -6.72
C GLY A 37 14.41 -1.90 -7.67
N LYS A 38 13.10 -2.08 -7.87
CA LYS A 38 12.29 -1.24 -8.76
C LYS A 38 11.81 0.01 -8.05
N THR A 39 11.86 1.14 -8.73
CA THR A 39 11.33 2.42 -8.25
C THR A 39 10.50 3.10 -9.32
N ASP A 40 9.62 4.00 -8.89
CA ASP A 40 8.84 4.85 -9.78
C ASP A 40 9.38 6.29 -9.69
N ALA A 41 9.71 6.90 -10.82
CA ALA A 41 10.20 8.28 -10.90
C ALA A 41 9.20 9.34 -10.37
N GLY A 42 7.92 8.97 -10.17
CA GLY A 42 6.92 9.80 -9.49
C GLY A 42 6.71 9.49 -8.01
N ASP A 43 7.61 8.70 -7.41
CA ASP A 43 7.64 8.31 -5.99
C ASP A 43 8.93 8.81 -5.31
N VAL A 44 8.88 9.05 -4.00
CA VAL A 44 10.05 9.46 -3.20
C VAL A 44 11.19 8.43 -3.31
N LEU A 45 10.89 7.13 -3.36
CA LEU A 45 11.89 6.08 -3.56
C LEU A 45 12.58 6.16 -4.93
N GLY A 46 11.90 6.71 -5.94
CA GLY A 46 12.49 6.99 -7.26
C GLY A 46 13.18 8.35 -7.38
N GLY A 47 13.28 9.11 -6.27
CA GLY A 47 13.96 10.40 -6.22
C GLY A 47 13.06 11.61 -6.48
N ALA A 48 11.74 11.44 -6.56
CA ALA A 48 10.81 12.56 -6.63
C ALA A 48 10.75 13.31 -5.28
N GLY A 49 10.39 14.60 -5.31
CA GLY A 49 10.19 15.39 -4.09
C GLY A 49 9.00 14.92 -3.24
N ASP A 50 8.04 14.24 -3.86
CA ASP A 50 6.90 13.60 -3.23
C ASP A 50 6.35 12.48 -4.11
N SER A 51 5.46 11.66 -3.55
CA SER A 51 4.87 10.52 -4.24
C SER A 51 3.50 10.80 -4.86
N SER A 52 3.09 12.07 -5.00
CA SER A 52 1.76 12.42 -5.54
C SER A 52 1.60 12.02 -7.00
N GLY A 53 2.69 12.06 -7.78
CA GLY A 53 2.69 11.67 -9.19
C GLY A 53 2.38 10.19 -9.38
N GLY A 54 3.09 9.31 -8.67
CA GLY A 54 2.82 7.88 -8.70
C GLY A 54 1.51 7.50 -8.00
N PHE A 55 1.15 8.19 -6.92
CA PHE A 55 -0.13 7.95 -6.26
C PHE A 55 -1.33 8.31 -7.15
N ASN A 56 -1.25 9.39 -7.95
CA ASN A 56 -2.30 9.72 -8.92
C ASN A 56 -2.48 8.61 -9.98
N ARG A 57 -1.39 8.01 -10.46
CA ARG A 57 -1.46 6.85 -11.37
C ARG A 57 -2.11 5.64 -10.70
N PHE A 58 -1.75 5.36 -9.44
CA PHE A 58 -2.39 4.32 -8.65
C PHE A 58 -3.91 4.53 -8.52
N LEU A 59 -4.35 5.75 -8.19
CA LEU A 59 -5.77 6.07 -8.08
C LEU A 59 -6.50 5.94 -9.42
N THR A 60 -5.84 6.32 -10.52
CA THR A 60 -6.37 6.15 -11.89
C THR A 60 -6.60 4.67 -12.20
N LEU A 61 -5.65 3.81 -11.85
CA LEU A 61 -5.79 2.36 -12.00
C LEU A 61 -6.92 1.81 -11.13
N ALA A 62 -7.01 2.26 -9.87
CA ALA A 62 -8.04 1.79 -8.94
C ALA A 62 -9.45 2.15 -9.44
N MET A 63 -9.63 3.37 -9.98
CA MET A 63 -10.89 3.83 -10.56
C MET A 63 -11.30 3.07 -11.83
N ALA A 64 -10.33 2.52 -12.57
CA ALA A 64 -10.61 1.69 -13.74
C ALA A 64 -11.11 0.27 -13.38
N LYS A 65 -11.03 -0.15 -12.10
CA LYS A 65 -11.49 -1.46 -11.66
C LYS A 65 -12.98 -1.45 -11.34
N GLN A 66 -13.71 -2.38 -11.94
CA GLN A 66 -15.13 -2.57 -11.64
C GLN A 66 -15.31 -3.06 -10.20
N ASN A 67 -16.26 -2.46 -9.49
CA ASN A 67 -16.68 -2.84 -8.13
C ASN A 67 -15.59 -2.78 -7.04
N LEU A 68 -14.42 -2.21 -7.32
CA LEU A 68 -13.35 -2.10 -6.34
C LEU A 68 -13.54 -0.89 -5.42
N LEU A 69 -13.89 0.24 -6.01
CA LEU A 69 -14.15 1.48 -5.27
C LEU A 69 -15.66 1.66 -5.10
N PRO A 70 -16.10 2.25 -3.97
CA PRO A 70 -17.51 2.58 -3.78
C PRO A 70 -18.04 3.53 -4.85
N SER A 71 -19.34 3.47 -5.13
CA SER A 71 -20.00 4.31 -6.15
C SER A 71 -19.90 5.81 -5.90
N TRP A 72 -19.58 6.23 -4.68
CA TRP A 72 -19.34 7.63 -4.34
C TRP A 72 -17.92 8.11 -4.67
N TRP A 73 -17.01 7.22 -5.08
CA TRP A 73 -15.64 7.57 -5.43
C TRP A 73 -15.60 8.22 -6.82
N THR A 74 -15.19 9.47 -6.88
CA THR A 74 -15.13 10.27 -8.12
C THR A 74 -13.70 10.80 -8.36
N PRO A 75 -13.38 11.32 -9.56
CA PRO A 75 -12.09 11.97 -9.81
C PRO A 75 -11.79 13.09 -8.80
N GLU A 76 -12.79 13.85 -8.37
CA GLU A 76 -12.66 14.91 -7.38
C GLU A 76 -12.27 14.34 -6.01
N LYS A 77 -12.80 13.17 -5.63
CA LYS A 77 -12.42 12.48 -4.40
C LYS A 77 -11.03 11.88 -4.45
N ALA A 78 -10.58 11.44 -5.62
CA ALA A 78 -9.19 11.04 -5.81
C ALA A 78 -8.25 12.25 -5.60
N GLN A 79 -8.57 13.41 -6.16
CA GLN A 79 -7.79 14.64 -5.96
C GLN A 79 -7.79 15.09 -4.48
N GLU A 80 -8.95 15.07 -3.82
CA GLU A 80 -9.05 15.35 -2.38
C GLU A 80 -8.15 14.40 -1.56
N CYS A 81 -8.11 13.12 -1.93
CA CYS A 81 -7.24 12.13 -1.30
C CYS A 81 -5.76 12.44 -1.50
N VAL A 82 -5.36 12.91 -2.68
CA VAL A 82 -3.98 13.34 -2.96
C VAL A 82 -3.64 14.58 -2.14
N SER A 83 -4.48 15.62 -2.15
CA SER A 83 -4.27 16.84 -1.38
C SER A 83 -4.16 16.56 0.12
N TYR A 84 -5.04 15.71 0.66
CA TYR A 84 -4.96 15.27 2.06
C TYR A 84 -3.68 14.46 2.34
N GLY A 85 -3.19 13.71 1.36
CA GLY A 85 -1.92 13.00 1.44
C GLY A 85 -0.69 13.92 1.40
N MET A 86 -0.81 15.19 1.04
CA MET A 86 0.33 16.11 0.93
C MET A 86 0.61 16.91 2.19
N ASP A 87 -0.23 16.80 3.21
CA ASP A 87 0.03 17.38 4.53
C ASP A 87 1.32 16.76 5.10
N ALA A 88 2.30 17.61 5.45
CA ALA A 88 3.62 17.19 5.89
C ALA A 88 3.66 16.85 7.39
N GLU A 89 2.74 17.42 8.17
CA GLU A 89 2.61 17.17 9.61
C GLU A 89 2.02 15.79 9.87
N GLU A 90 1.25 15.30 8.91
CA GLU A 90 0.65 13.98 8.94
C GLU A 90 1.69 12.86 8.68
N TRP A 91 1.66 11.82 9.51
CA TRP A 91 2.53 10.63 9.38
C TRP A 91 2.30 9.89 8.04
N GLN A 92 1.07 9.99 7.56
CA GLN A 92 0.51 9.47 6.30
C GLN A 92 0.87 10.31 5.06
N SER A 93 1.79 11.28 5.19
CA SER A 93 2.24 12.13 4.09
C SER A 93 2.89 11.36 2.94
N LEU A 94 2.52 11.69 1.70
CA LEU A 94 3.12 11.17 0.46
C LEU A 94 4.57 11.64 0.24
N ARG A 95 5.07 12.54 1.09
CA ARG A 95 6.46 13.00 1.10
C ARG A 95 7.42 12.07 1.86
N LYS A 96 6.89 11.00 2.47
CA LYS A 96 7.66 10.07 3.30
C LYS A 96 7.54 8.66 2.72
N THR A 97 8.56 7.84 2.89
CA THR A 97 8.48 6.39 2.67
C THR A 97 7.80 5.73 3.88
N ILE A 98 7.36 4.48 3.74
CA ILE A 98 6.94 3.65 4.89
C ILE A 98 7.61 2.29 4.79
N THR A 99 7.75 1.63 5.93
CA THR A 99 8.13 0.24 6.05
C THR A 99 6.93 -0.62 6.44
N LYS A 100 7.08 -1.95 6.34
CA LYS A 100 6.12 -2.91 6.91
C LYS A 100 5.89 -2.66 8.40
N ALA A 101 6.95 -2.35 9.17
CA ALA A 101 6.86 -2.12 10.60
C ALA A 101 6.01 -0.88 10.92
N ASP A 102 6.21 0.23 10.19
CA ASP A 102 5.42 1.45 10.38
C ASP A 102 3.92 1.21 10.20
N VAL A 103 3.55 0.33 9.26
CA VAL A 103 2.15 -0.08 9.05
C VAL A 103 1.63 -0.88 10.23
N ILE A 104 2.39 -1.87 10.71
CA ILE A 104 1.97 -2.71 11.84
C ILE A 104 1.83 -1.86 13.10
N ASP A 105 2.81 -1.02 13.38
CA ASP A 105 2.84 -0.16 14.56
C ASP A 105 1.67 0.82 14.56
N HIS A 106 1.33 1.39 13.40
CA HIS A 106 0.21 2.31 13.33
C HIS A 106 -1.15 1.62 13.52
N TYR A 107 -1.38 0.48 12.87
CA TYR A 107 -2.67 -0.20 12.93
C TYR A 107 -2.80 -1.15 14.14
N GLY A 108 -1.70 -1.43 14.84
CA GLY A 108 -1.67 -2.41 15.94
C GLY A 108 -2.02 -3.84 15.50
N ASN A 109 -1.85 -4.17 14.22
CA ASN A 109 -2.30 -5.44 13.65
C ASN A 109 -1.33 -5.94 12.56
N SER A 110 -0.70 -7.09 12.81
CA SER A 110 0.29 -7.72 11.93
C SER A 110 -0.27 -8.16 10.58
N LEU A 111 -1.59 -8.33 10.46
CA LEU A 111 -2.24 -8.78 9.23
C LEU A 111 -2.49 -7.64 8.22
N ILE A 112 -2.43 -6.38 8.66
CA ILE A 112 -2.74 -5.22 7.79
C ILE A 112 -1.82 -5.13 6.56
N PRO A 113 -0.49 -5.29 6.66
CA PRO A 113 0.38 -5.32 5.48
C PRO A 113 -0.07 -6.34 4.43
N MET A 114 -0.58 -7.50 4.85
CA MET A 114 -1.09 -8.51 3.94
C MET A 114 -2.36 -8.05 3.24
N GLN A 115 -3.30 -7.49 3.98
CA GLN A 115 -4.55 -6.97 3.41
C GLN A 115 -4.29 -5.85 2.40
N LEU A 116 -3.34 -4.96 2.69
CA LEU A 116 -2.93 -3.90 1.77
C LEU A 116 -2.32 -4.47 0.48
N ARG A 117 -1.49 -5.52 0.57
CA ARG A 117 -0.92 -6.18 -0.62
C ARG A 117 -2.00 -6.81 -1.50
N MET A 118 -2.97 -7.49 -0.90
CA MET A 118 -4.11 -8.07 -1.63
C MET A 118 -4.98 -6.99 -2.27
N PHE A 119 -5.18 -5.85 -1.60
CA PHE A 119 -5.89 -4.72 -2.19
C PHE A 119 -5.08 -4.11 -3.35
N GLY A 120 -3.77 -3.97 -3.19
CA GLY A 120 -2.85 -3.52 -4.24
C GLY A 120 -2.87 -4.43 -5.46
N GLU A 121 -2.90 -5.75 -5.28
CA GLU A 121 -3.00 -6.71 -6.40
C GLU A 121 -4.31 -6.56 -7.18
N GLN A 122 -5.43 -6.29 -6.53
CA GLN A 122 -6.69 -6.01 -7.24
C GLN A 122 -6.58 -4.78 -8.16
N ILE A 123 -5.72 -3.82 -7.80
CA ILE A 123 -5.48 -2.59 -8.56
C ILE A 123 -4.45 -2.80 -9.67
N TYR A 124 -3.28 -3.33 -9.34
CA TYR A 124 -2.17 -3.51 -10.29
C TYR A 124 -2.34 -4.75 -11.18
N GLY A 125 -3.18 -5.71 -10.77
CA GLY A 125 -3.35 -7.01 -11.42
C GLY A 125 -2.26 -8.03 -11.07
N THR A 126 -1.26 -7.64 -10.28
CA THR A 126 -0.14 -8.48 -9.83
C THR A 126 0.25 -8.08 -8.41
N GLY A 127 0.77 -9.04 -7.63
CA GLY A 127 1.46 -8.72 -6.37
C GLY A 127 2.87 -8.14 -6.62
N PRO A 128 3.56 -7.70 -5.56
CA PRO A 128 4.94 -7.20 -5.67
C PRO A 128 5.84 -8.30 -6.23
N GLY A 129 6.84 -7.98 -7.05
CA GLY A 129 7.63 -9.02 -7.72
C GLY A 129 7.06 -9.50 -9.06
N GLY A 130 5.88 -9.00 -9.47
CA GLY A 130 5.04 -9.69 -10.46
C GLY A 130 4.52 -11.05 -9.97
N GLN A 131 4.77 -11.38 -8.71
CA GLN A 131 4.30 -12.61 -8.07
C GLN A 131 2.87 -12.41 -7.60
N PRO A 132 2.01 -13.45 -7.63
CA PRO A 132 0.70 -13.37 -7.01
C PRO A 132 0.81 -12.98 -5.53
N ALA A 133 -0.05 -12.10 -5.01
CA ALA A 133 0.03 -11.74 -3.59
C ALA A 133 -0.26 -12.96 -2.69
N THR A 134 -0.96 -13.98 -3.19
CA THR A 134 -1.12 -15.28 -2.51
C THR A 134 0.20 -16.01 -2.28
N SER A 135 1.17 -15.89 -3.21
CA SER A 135 2.50 -16.49 -3.05
C SER A 135 3.26 -15.79 -1.92
N MET A 136 3.19 -14.46 -1.87
CA MET A 136 3.77 -13.68 -0.77
C MET A 136 3.03 -13.93 0.55
N MET A 137 1.71 -14.13 0.51
CA MET A 137 0.90 -14.53 1.65
C MET A 137 1.35 -15.86 2.24
N ASN A 138 1.55 -16.87 1.39
CA ASN A 138 2.05 -18.17 1.82
C ASN A 138 3.46 -18.09 2.42
N ALA A 139 4.34 -17.30 1.81
CA ALA A 139 5.68 -17.07 2.33
C ALA A 139 5.66 -16.36 3.71
N MET A 140 4.79 -15.36 3.88
CA MET A 140 4.66 -14.64 5.14
C MET A 140 3.96 -15.45 6.23
N MET A 141 2.92 -16.22 5.91
CA MET A 141 2.28 -17.15 6.85
C MET A 141 3.29 -18.22 7.32
N ALA A 142 4.14 -18.71 6.43
CA ALA A 142 5.22 -19.62 6.79
C ALA A 142 6.23 -18.93 7.74
N GLN A 143 6.57 -17.67 7.50
CA GLN A 143 7.48 -16.88 8.34
C GLN A 143 6.88 -16.57 9.73
N GLU A 144 5.58 -16.29 9.83
CA GLU A 144 4.86 -16.06 11.10
C GLU A 144 4.67 -17.36 11.91
N ALA A 145 4.57 -18.51 11.25
CA ALA A 145 4.50 -19.83 11.89
C ALA A 145 5.87 -20.39 12.35
N GLY A 146 6.93 -19.58 12.30
CA GLY A 146 8.30 -19.99 12.67
C GLY A 146 9.06 -20.74 11.58
N GLY A 147 8.55 -20.75 10.34
CA GLY A 147 9.23 -21.31 9.17
C GLY A 147 10.35 -20.39 8.69
N ALA A 148 11.57 -20.93 8.60
CA ALA A 148 12.72 -20.21 8.08
C ALA A 148 12.48 -19.80 6.61
N GLY A 149 12.42 -18.49 6.35
CA GLY A 149 12.22 -17.91 5.02
C GLY A 149 13.05 -16.65 4.81
N PHE A 150 14.05 -16.78 3.92
CA PHE A 150 14.96 -15.78 3.34
C PHE A 150 15.67 -14.81 4.31
N MET A 151 16.77 -15.27 4.89
CA MET A 151 17.87 -14.36 5.21
C MET A 151 18.42 -13.79 3.89
N SER A 152 18.06 -12.56 3.54
CA SER A 152 19.06 -11.68 2.95
C SER A 152 19.77 -10.99 4.11
N HIS A 153 20.78 -11.68 4.63
CA HIS A 153 21.83 -10.98 5.38
C HIS A 153 22.43 -9.97 4.38
N LEU A 154 22.29 -8.68 4.66
CA LEU A 154 23.31 -7.71 4.29
C LEU A 154 24.21 -7.62 5.52
N GLY A 155 25.17 -8.54 5.58
CA GLY A 155 26.25 -8.55 6.54
C GLY A 155 27.58 -8.35 5.81
N LEU A 156 28.14 -7.17 6.03
CA LEU A 156 29.54 -6.78 5.87
C LEU A 156 30.56 -7.94 5.80
N GLY A 157 31.38 -7.90 4.75
CA GLY A 157 32.69 -8.53 4.63
C GLY A 157 33.55 -7.72 3.69
#